data_AF-A0A2E1U936-F1
#
_entry.id   AF-A0A2E1U936-F1
#
_cell.length_a   1.000
_cell.length_b   1.000
_cell.length_c   1.000
_cell.angle_alpha   90.00
_cell.angle_beta   90.00
_cell.angle_gamma   90.00
#
_symmetry.space_group_name_H-M   'P 1'
#
loop_
_entity.id
_entity.type
_entity.pdbx_description
1 polymer ?
#
loop_
_entity_poly.entity_id
_entity_poly.type
_entity_poly.pdbx_seq_one_letter_code
_entity_poly.pdbx_strand_id
1 'polypeptide(L)'
;MLILCLTGVSEAQLRVASWNCAALRGDLSAIRNILAEIAEDDTPGWSTPPAILLLQEVNEGDEVTIRNLLNAEVPGPTWRIATYTNSDTGGAQACIYRGELLTESIGDHRDLFTGAGRFSDRWRFTLDATNGSTGFWVYSCHLKASQGSSNEDERESGTQTILNNIATLPSNANIIWGGDFNFYSNSESGYALIANTSGTNAIVDPLGSGSWSGSGNAIKHTQSPRSTSSSNGLVGGGLDDRFDFIFSSQETQEGNGVVLIPGTYRALGNDGQHYNIAINSGNNFYFPGEVSRSNQLADALHDGADHIPVVVDFSLPPIGSVSADFDRVVQGPNPQAPFRVNHTTPAVVESGSSTLEWSIEGNGGVNGERSGTTPVLGSTLTSLPVEASTVGPQSGTVSLSSPVEGTGGLGAYPMSWTCVRPSRASLSEDTFLPGGVISASLEVSLDPVVLEIDIWNFGFDALQSRLFLGDLLAPPMPPVLEVLQVPNNLGSESGQIRLLVDASQPGEFTNGLVFQTRDEDIPGQTESVFGLSLELTVGSTVVGDFNGDGLVNFNDLLILLSGWGPCSGCPEDLDGNNDVGFSDILILLTLL
;
A
#
# COMPACT_ATOMS: atom_id res chain seq x y z
N MET A 1 -22.41 5.39 22.40
CA MET A 1 -21.07 4.76 22.45
C MET A 1 -21.14 3.57 21.53
N LEU A 2 -20.82 3.81 20.25
CA LEU A 2 -20.81 2.79 19.21
C LEU A 2 -19.53 1.98 19.44
N ILE A 3 -19.65 0.73 19.88
CA ILE A 3 -18.52 -0.18 19.94
C ILE A 3 -18.18 -0.47 18.48
N LEU A 4 -17.09 0.12 17.98
CA LEU A 4 -16.44 -0.36 16.76
C LEU A 4 -15.99 -1.80 17.06
N CYS A 5 -16.72 -2.79 16.56
CA CYS A 5 -16.16 -4.10 16.34
C CYS A 5 -15.08 -3.92 15.27
N LEU A 6 -13.81 -4.03 15.66
CA LEU A 6 -12.70 -4.26 14.72
C LEU A 6 -12.98 -5.60 14.04
N THR A 7 -13.59 -5.59 12.86
CA THR A 7 -13.57 -6.72 11.94
C THR A 7 -12.20 -6.76 11.31
N GLY A 8 -11.22 -7.31 12.01
CA GLY A 8 -9.88 -7.53 11.48
C GLY A 8 -9.60 -9.03 11.50
N VAL A 9 -9.84 -9.71 10.37
CA VAL A 9 -8.74 -10.29 9.58
C VAL A 9 -9.19 -10.36 8.12
N SER A 10 -8.59 -9.52 7.28
CA SER A 10 -8.41 -9.83 5.86
C SER A 10 -6.99 -9.40 5.47
N GLU A 11 -6.00 -9.99 6.12
CA GLU A 11 -4.66 -10.03 5.54
C GLU A 11 -4.41 -11.47 5.10
N ALA A 12 -3.74 -11.62 3.96
CA ALA A 12 -3.75 -12.90 3.27
C ALA A 12 -2.35 -13.26 2.88
N GLN A 13 -1.85 -14.35 3.45
CA GLN A 13 -0.89 -15.21 2.80
C GLN A 13 -1.56 -16.58 2.63
N LEU A 14 -1.11 -17.41 1.68
CA LEU A 14 -1.73 -18.70 1.40
C LEU A 14 -1.26 -19.79 2.38
N ARG A 15 -1.86 -19.83 3.57
CA ARG A 15 -1.71 -20.95 4.49
C ARG A 15 -2.60 -22.11 4.07
N VAL A 16 -2.02 -23.30 3.92
CA VAL A 16 -2.76 -24.55 3.69
C VAL A 16 -2.58 -25.45 4.90
N ALA A 17 -3.70 -25.93 5.44
CA ALA A 17 -3.73 -26.93 6.50
C ALA A 17 -4.37 -28.22 5.98
N SER A 18 -3.85 -29.37 6.41
CA SER A 18 -4.46 -30.69 6.20
C SER A 18 -4.66 -31.37 7.54
N TRP A 19 -5.84 -31.94 7.77
CA TRP A 19 -6.17 -32.56 9.04
C TRP A 19 -7.20 -33.69 8.90
N ASN A 20 -6.81 -34.90 9.34
CA ASN A 20 -7.78 -35.95 9.61
C ASN A 20 -8.52 -35.63 10.91
N CYS A 21 -9.78 -35.20 10.78
CA CYS A 21 -10.60 -34.75 11.90
C CYS A 21 -11.38 -35.89 12.57
N ALA A 22 -11.10 -37.15 12.18
CA ALA A 22 -11.61 -38.36 12.80
C ALA A 22 -13.14 -38.38 12.95
N ALA A 23 -13.86 -37.96 11.91
CA ALA A 23 -15.33 -37.91 11.93
C ALA A 23 -15.90 -37.08 13.10
N LEU A 24 -15.17 -36.05 13.53
CA LEU A 24 -15.49 -35.19 14.68
C LEU A 24 -15.80 -35.99 15.96
N ARG A 25 -15.18 -37.17 16.13
CA ARG A 25 -15.41 -38.05 17.29
C ARG A 25 -14.82 -37.52 18.61
N GLY A 26 -13.88 -36.59 18.52
CA GLY A 26 -13.28 -35.96 19.68
C GLY A 26 -14.18 -34.96 20.38
N ASP A 27 -13.62 -34.30 21.39
CA ASP A 27 -14.32 -33.26 22.11
C ASP A 27 -14.52 -32.01 21.24
N LEU A 28 -15.75 -31.50 21.17
CA LEU A 28 -16.09 -30.37 20.31
C LEU A 28 -15.42 -29.07 20.77
N SER A 29 -15.20 -28.88 22.08
CA SER A 29 -14.47 -27.70 22.58
C SER A 29 -12.99 -27.78 22.21
N ALA A 30 -12.41 -28.97 22.24
CA ALA A 30 -11.05 -29.20 21.78
C ALA A 30 -10.91 -28.92 20.27
N ILE A 31 -11.84 -29.40 19.44
CA ILE A 31 -11.87 -29.13 18.00
C ILE A 31 -11.95 -27.62 17.71
N ARG A 32 -12.77 -26.87 18.46
CA ARG A 32 -12.86 -25.40 18.35
C ARG A 32 -11.51 -24.74 18.63
N ASN A 33 -10.84 -25.14 19.70
CA ASN A 33 -9.52 -24.61 20.05
C ASN A 33 -8.48 -24.94 18.97
N ILE A 34 -8.50 -26.14 18.38
CA ILE A 34 -7.62 -26.49 17.27
C ILE A 34 -7.85 -25.56 16.07
N LEU A 35 -9.11 -25.35 15.66
CA LEU A 35 -9.44 -24.49 14.54
C LEU A 35 -9.01 -23.02 14.76
N ALA A 36 -9.15 -22.52 15.99
CA ALA A 36 -8.64 -21.21 16.37
C ALA A 36 -7.11 -21.14 16.26
N GLU A 37 -6.41 -22.13 16.83
CA GLU A 37 -4.94 -22.15 16.83
C GLU A 37 -4.34 -22.39 15.44
N ILE A 38 -5.02 -23.05 14.49
CA ILE A 38 -4.55 -23.10 13.09
C ILE A 38 -4.42 -21.68 12.49
N ALA A 39 -5.32 -20.77 12.87
CA ALA A 39 -5.31 -19.38 12.40
C ALA A 39 -4.32 -18.50 13.18
N GLU A 40 -4.28 -18.67 14.50
CA GLU A 40 -3.42 -17.88 15.39
C GLU A 40 -1.98 -18.39 15.49
N ASP A 41 -1.66 -19.54 14.90
CA ASP A 41 -0.31 -20.09 14.91
C ASP A 41 0.68 -19.17 14.20
N ASP A 42 1.56 -18.59 15.02
CA ASP A 42 2.57 -17.60 14.71
C ASP A 42 4.00 -18.15 14.81
N THR A 43 4.16 -19.47 14.89
CA THR A 43 5.46 -20.16 14.89
C THR A 43 6.44 -19.66 13.82
N PRO A 44 6.04 -19.34 12.56
CA PRO A 44 6.98 -18.82 11.56
C PRO A 44 7.29 -17.32 11.72
N GLY A 45 6.71 -16.62 12.70
CA GLY A 45 6.88 -15.19 12.98
C GLY A 45 5.68 -14.31 12.62
N TRP A 46 4.59 -14.91 12.13
CA TRP A 46 3.32 -14.24 11.81
C TRP A 46 2.15 -15.22 11.93
N SER A 47 0.98 -14.74 12.33
CA SER A 47 -0.27 -15.48 12.26
C SER A 47 -1.06 -15.10 11.00
N THR A 48 -1.77 -16.08 10.44
CA THR A 48 -2.73 -15.86 9.35
C THR A 48 -3.74 -17.00 9.33
N PRO A 49 -5.04 -16.72 9.15
CA PRO A 49 -6.04 -17.75 8.91
C PRO A 49 -5.67 -18.65 7.72
N PRO A 50 -5.98 -19.96 7.78
CA PRO A 50 -5.77 -20.83 6.64
C PRO A 50 -6.59 -20.34 5.44
N ALA A 51 -5.96 -20.24 4.28
CA ALA A 51 -6.66 -20.02 3.02
C ALA A 51 -7.39 -21.28 2.56
N ILE A 52 -6.84 -22.45 2.87
CA ILE A 52 -7.40 -23.77 2.58
C ILE A 52 -7.22 -24.68 3.80
N LEU A 53 -8.30 -25.36 4.17
CA LEU A 53 -8.33 -26.45 5.14
C LEU A 53 -8.82 -27.71 4.45
N LEU A 54 -7.90 -28.66 4.25
CA LEU A 54 -8.18 -30.00 3.74
C LEU A 54 -8.49 -30.93 4.90
N LEU A 55 -9.60 -31.63 4.80
CA LEU A 55 -10.13 -32.45 5.89
C LEU A 55 -10.36 -33.87 5.41
N GLN A 56 -9.97 -34.82 6.24
CA GLN A 56 -10.21 -36.25 6.03
C GLN A 56 -11.16 -36.81 7.09
N GLU A 57 -11.85 -37.89 6.75
CA GLU A 57 -12.89 -38.53 7.59
C GLU A 57 -14.05 -37.59 7.91
N VAL A 58 -14.54 -36.83 6.93
CA VAL A 58 -15.66 -35.90 7.14
C VAL A 58 -16.97 -36.56 6.74
N ASN A 59 -17.88 -36.85 7.68
CA ASN A 59 -19.20 -37.39 7.33
C ASN A 59 -20.09 -36.31 6.69
N GLU A 60 -21.16 -36.73 6.03
CA GLU A 60 -22.19 -35.82 5.52
C GLU A 60 -22.70 -34.88 6.64
N GLY A 61 -22.54 -33.57 6.43
CA GLY A 61 -22.97 -32.51 7.36
C GLY A 61 -21.88 -32.05 8.34
N ASP A 62 -20.81 -32.82 8.53
CA ASP A 62 -19.68 -32.42 9.37
C ASP A 62 -18.91 -31.26 8.73
N GLU A 63 -18.82 -31.19 7.39
CA GLU A 63 -18.21 -30.08 6.67
C GLU A 63 -18.91 -28.74 6.94
N VAL A 64 -20.25 -28.77 7.06
CA VAL A 64 -21.04 -27.60 7.46
C VAL A 64 -20.80 -27.24 8.92
N THR A 65 -20.69 -28.24 9.79
CA THR A 65 -20.38 -28.04 11.20
C THR A 65 -19.01 -27.36 11.36
N ILE A 66 -17.97 -27.89 10.73
CA ILE A 66 -16.60 -27.34 10.79
C ILE A 66 -16.56 -25.92 10.22
N ARG A 67 -17.22 -25.66 9.08
CA ARG A 67 -17.32 -24.30 8.53
C ARG A 67 -17.99 -23.33 9.52
N ASN A 68 -19.03 -23.78 10.24
CA ASN A 68 -19.70 -22.93 11.23
C ASN A 68 -18.81 -22.67 12.46
N LEU A 69 -18.00 -23.65 12.87
CA LEU A 69 -16.97 -23.45 13.90
C LEU A 69 -15.92 -22.44 13.44
N LEU A 70 -15.40 -22.55 12.21
CA LEU A 70 -14.47 -21.57 11.64
C LEU A 70 -15.06 -20.15 11.61
N ASN A 71 -16.33 -19.98 11.25
CA ASN A 71 -17.00 -18.68 11.31
C ASN A 71 -17.07 -18.11 12.74
N ALA A 72 -17.15 -18.96 13.76
CA ALA A 72 -17.23 -18.55 15.16
C ALA A 72 -15.85 -18.26 15.77
N GLU A 73 -14.87 -19.14 15.52
CA GLU A 73 -13.55 -19.07 16.13
C GLU A 73 -12.56 -18.20 15.34
N VAL A 74 -12.75 -18.07 14.03
CA VAL A 74 -11.88 -17.31 13.13
C VAL A 74 -12.75 -16.30 12.34
N PRO A 75 -13.23 -15.23 12.98
CA PRO A 75 -14.07 -14.23 12.34
C PRO A 75 -13.28 -13.36 11.35
N GLY A 76 -13.92 -12.94 10.27
CA GLY A 76 -13.32 -12.07 9.25
C GLY A 76 -13.32 -12.71 7.86
N PRO A 77 -12.68 -13.88 7.68
CA PRO A 77 -12.70 -14.59 6.40
C PRO A 77 -14.10 -15.04 5.96
N THR A 78 -14.30 -15.11 4.64
CA THR A 78 -15.54 -15.65 4.05
C THR A 78 -15.38 -17.14 3.80
N TRP A 79 -15.63 -17.97 4.82
CA TRP A 79 -15.47 -19.41 4.73
C TRP A 79 -16.49 -20.06 3.77
N ARG A 80 -15.98 -20.76 2.76
CA ARG A 80 -16.76 -21.54 1.78
C ARG A 80 -16.37 -23.02 1.85
N ILE A 81 -17.33 -23.89 1.58
CA ILE A 81 -17.07 -25.33 1.34
C ILE A 81 -16.92 -25.48 -0.17
N ALA A 82 -15.84 -26.14 -0.61
CA ALA A 82 -15.65 -26.51 -2.01
C ALA A 82 -16.60 -27.65 -2.40
N THR A 83 -16.63 -28.03 -3.69
CA THR A 83 -17.41 -29.19 -4.15
C THR A 83 -17.14 -30.42 -3.26
N TYR A 84 -18.20 -31.02 -2.70
CA TYR A 84 -18.13 -32.14 -1.77
C TYR A 84 -19.05 -33.26 -2.25
N THR A 85 -18.48 -34.42 -2.54
CA THR A 85 -19.13 -35.47 -3.37
C THR A 85 -18.96 -36.89 -2.83
N ASN A 86 -18.04 -37.13 -1.89
CA ASN A 86 -17.68 -38.47 -1.41
C ASN A 86 -18.24 -38.79 0.00
N SER A 87 -19.36 -38.18 0.37
CA SER A 87 -19.94 -38.15 1.73
C SER A 87 -20.24 -39.50 2.39
N ASP A 88 -20.41 -40.56 1.59
CA ASP A 88 -20.73 -41.93 2.05
C ASP A 88 -19.55 -42.90 1.99
N THR A 89 -18.33 -42.39 1.76
CA THR A 89 -17.14 -43.22 1.50
C THR A 89 -16.24 -43.32 2.73
N GLY A 90 -15.47 -44.42 2.81
CA GLY A 90 -14.51 -44.59 3.90
C GLY A 90 -13.43 -43.51 3.81
N GLY A 91 -13.42 -42.56 4.74
CA GLY A 91 -12.48 -41.44 4.68
C GLY A 91 -12.85 -40.41 3.63
N ALA A 92 -14.10 -39.95 3.62
CA ALA A 92 -14.55 -38.81 2.82
C ALA A 92 -13.69 -37.55 3.06
N GLN A 93 -13.53 -36.72 2.02
CA GLN A 93 -12.65 -35.55 2.02
C GLN A 93 -13.48 -34.28 1.90
N ALA A 94 -13.18 -33.25 2.69
CA ALA A 94 -13.76 -31.93 2.53
C ALA A 94 -12.67 -30.88 2.35
N CYS A 95 -13.00 -29.80 1.65
CA CYS A 95 -12.14 -28.64 1.52
C CYS A 95 -12.94 -27.39 1.91
N ILE A 96 -12.45 -26.67 2.91
CA ILE A 96 -12.99 -25.37 3.32
C ILE A 96 -11.96 -24.31 2.96
N TYR A 97 -12.40 -23.22 2.33
CA TYR A 97 -11.49 -22.19 1.80
C TYR A 97 -12.00 -20.76 2.03
N ARG A 98 -11.10 -19.79 1.89
CA ARG A 98 -11.39 -18.35 1.96
C ARG A 98 -11.94 -17.83 0.63
N GLY A 99 -13.24 -17.59 0.56
CA GLY A 99 -13.95 -17.20 -0.66
C GLY A 99 -13.79 -15.74 -1.09
N GLU A 100 -13.11 -14.93 -0.30
CA GLU A 100 -12.65 -13.59 -0.65
C GLU A 100 -11.25 -13.58 -1.28
N LEU A 101 -10.52 -14.71 -1.20
CA LEU A 101 -9.18 -14.87 -1.79
C LEU A 101 -9.22 -15.77 -3.02
N LEU A 102 -10.05 -16.80 -2.97
CA LEU A 102 -10.04 -17.92 -3.89
C LEU A 102 -11.43 -18.15 -4.50
N THR A 103 -11.41 -18.47 -5.78
CA THR A 103 -12.58 -19.00 -6.49
C THR A 103 -12.31 -20.42 -6.95
N GLU A 104 -13.21 -21.35 -6.60
CA GLU A 104 -13.16 -22.73 -7.10
C GLU A 104 -13.62 -22.79 -8.56
N SER A 105 -12.85 -23.47 -9.41
CA SER A 105 -13.27 -23.89 -10.74
C SER A 105 -14.05 -25.22 -10.66
N ILE A 106 -15.34 -25.15 -10.30
CA ILE A 106 -16.19 -26.33 -10.00
C ILE A 106 -16.13 -27.42 -11.09
N GLY A 107 -16.07 -27.04 -12.38
CA GLY A 107 -16.00 -28.00 -13.50
C GLY A 107 -14.72 -28.86 -13.53
N ASP A 108 -13.70 -28.47 -12.78
CA ASP A 108 -12.41 -29.17 -12.67
C ASP A 108 -12.32 -30.09 -11.45
N HIS A 109 -13.35 -30.13 -10.59
CA HIS A 109 -13.43 -31.05 -9.46
C HIS A 109 -13.48 -32.53 -9.92
N ARG A 110 -12.78 -33.43 -9.23
CA ARG A 110 -12.79 -34.88 -9.54
C ARG A 110 -12.72 -35.72 -8.26
N ASP A 111 -13.55 -36.76 -8.22
CA ASP A 111 -13.39 -37.90 -7.31
C ASP A 111 -12.50 -38.98 -7.95
N LEU A 112 -11.47 -39.41 -7.24
CA LEU A 112 -10.51 -40.41 -7.68
C LEU A 112 -10.59 -41.63 -6.77
N PHE A 113 -11.14 -42.75 -7.27
CA PHE A 113 -11.21 -43.98 -6.48
C PHE A 113 -9.83 -44.54 -6.19
N THR A 114 -9.43 -44.56 -4.91
CA THR A 114 -8.10 -45.01 -4.49
C THR A 114 -8.08 -46.42 -3.89
N GLY A 115 -9.15 -47.19 -4.08
CA GLY A 115 -9.30 -48.52 -3.48
C GLY A 115 -9.95 -48.50 -2.10
N ALA A 116 -10.23 -49.68 -1.56
CA ALA A 116 -10.80 -49.88 -0.21
C ALA A 116 -12.08 -49.08 0.12
N GLY A 117 -12.89 -48.76 -0.89
CA GLY A 117 -14.10 -47.95 -0.71
C GLY A 117 -13.82 -46.46 -0.43
N ARG A 118 -12.62 -45.98 -0.77
CA ARG A 118 -12.15 -44.61 -0.52
C ARG A 118 -11.95 -43.83 -1.83
N PHE A 119 -12.11 -42.52 -1.73
CA PHE A 119 -11.88 -41.60 -2.84
C PHE A 119 -11.01 -40.43 -2.38
N SER A 120 -10.09 -40.02 -3.23
CA SER A 120 -9.38 -38.75 -3.11
C SER A 120 -10.07 -37.69 -3.94
N ASP A 121 -10.09 -36.48 -3.42
CA ASP A 121 -10.67 -35.33 -4.11
C ASP A 121 -9.59 -34.48 -4.75
N ARG A 122 -9.90 -33.93 -5.91
CA ARG A 122 -9.14 -32.87 -6.56
C ARG A 122 -10.02 -31.66 -6.75
N TRP A 123 -9.55 -30.50 -6.31
CA TRP A 123 -10.11 -29.18 -6.63
C TRP A 123 -9.13 -28.36 -7.46
N ARG A 124 -9.65 -27.32 -8.11
CA ARG A 124 -8.85 -26.26 -8.73
C ARG A 124 -9.34 -24.91 -8.22
N PHE A 125 -8.40 -24.07 -7.81
CA PHE A 125 -8.67 -22.71 -7.36
C PHE A 125 -7.96 -21.69 -8.25
N THR A 126 -8.52 -20.50 -8.34
CA THR A 126 -7.90 -19.31 -8.93
C THR A 126 -7.80 -18.20 -7.90
N LEU A 127 -6.73 -17.39 -7.96
CA LEU A 127 -6.52 -16.25 -7.09
C LEU A 127 -7.30 -15.04 -7.59
N ASP A 128 -8.21 -14.52 -6.77
CA ASP A 128 -9.10 -13.42 -7.16
C ASP A 128 -8.32 -12.12 -7.42
N ALA A 129 -7.28 -11.84 -6.62
CA ALA A 129 -6.40 -10.66 -6.80
C ALA A 129 -5.67 -10.63 -8.16
N THR A 130 -5.58 -11.77 -8.84
CA THR A 130 -4.99 -11.87 -10.19
C THR A 130 -6.03 -11.78 -11.30
N ASN A 131 -7.28 -11.45 -10.97
CA ASN A 131 -8.45 -11.61 -11.85
C ASN A 131 -8.58 -13.04 -12.39
N GLY A 132 -8.19 -14.03 -11.57
CA GLY A 132 -8.25 -15.45 -11.89
C GLY A 132 -7.18 -15.97 -12.86
N SER A 133 -6.18 -15.17 -13.22
CA SER A 133 -5.12 -15.61 -14.14
C SER A 133 -4.17 -16.63 -13.51
N THR A 134 -3.95 -16.56 -12.20
CA THR A 134 -3.15 -17.55 -11.46
C THR A 134 -4.07 -18.59 -10.83
N GLY A 135 -3.83 -19.87 -11.15
CA GLY A 135 -4.55 -21.00 -10.56
C GLY A 135 -3.65 -22.13 -10.10
N PHE A 136 -4.19 -22.96 -9.21
CA PHE A 136 -3.49 -24.09 -8.61
C PHE A 136 -4.48 -25.24 -8.29
N TRP A 137 -3.92 -26.44 -8.21
CA TRP A 137 -4.64 -27.69 -8.00
C TRP A 137 -4.40 -28.18 -6.60
N VAL A 138 -5.46 -28.63 -5.94
CA VAL A 138 -5.40 -29.10 -4.57
C VAL A 138 -5.99 -30.50 -4.50
N TYR A 139 -5.22 -31.43 -3.94
CA TYR A 139 -5.65 -32.81 -3.72
C TYR A 139 -5.75 -33.08 -2.22
N SER A 140 -6.78 -33.83 -1.82
CA SER A 140 -6.89 -34.42 -0.48
C SER A 140 -7.06 -35.93 -0.60
N CYS A 141 -6.36 -36.70 0.22
CA CYS A 141 -6.54 -38.16 0.27
C CYS A 141 -6.60 -38.73 1.68
N HIS A 142 -7.25 -39.89 1.81
CA HIS A 142 -7.12 -40.77 2.97
C HIS A 142 -6.85 -42.20 2.48
N LEU A 143 -5.57 -42.54 2.25
CA LEU A 143 -5.17 -43.84 1.67
C LEU A 143 -5.32 -44.98 2.68
N LYS A 144 -5.39 -46.22 2.17
CA LYS A 144 -5.68 -47.43 2.95
C LYS A 144 -4.89 -47.51 4.27
N ALA A 145 -5.63 -47.57 5.38
CA ALA A 145 -5.07 -47.74 6.72
C ALA A 145 -4.59 -49.17 7.01
N SER A 146 -3.92 -49.33 8.17
CA SER A 146 -3.35 -50.57 8.71
C SER A 146 -2.05 -51.05 8.05
N GLN A 147 -1.26 -51.79 8.82
CA GLN A 147 0.03 -52.39 8.40
C GLN A 147 -0.14 -53.66 7.57
N GLY A 148 0.92 -54.05 6.86
CA GLY A 148 1.02 -55.32 6.15
C GLY A 148 0.93 -55.16 4.64
N SER A 149 1.60 -56.07 3.92
CA SER A 149 1.86 -55.92 2.48
C SER A 149 0.61 -55.71 1.63
N SER A 150 -0.51 -56.37 1.93
CA SER A 150 -1.75 -56.16 1.16
C SER A 150 -2.31 -54.75 1.30
N ASN A 151 -2.12 -54.12 2.47
CA ASN A 151 -2.54 -52.73 2.69
C ASN A 151 -1.57 -51.76 2.01
N GLU A 152 -0.27 -52.08 2.01
CA GLU A 152 0.76 -51.34 1.27
C GLU A 152 0.48 -51.36 -0.25
N ASP A 153 0.11 -52.51 -0.81
CA ASP A 153 -0.27 -52.66 -2.23
C ASP A 153 -1.51 -51.80 -2.58
N GLU A 154 -2.50 -51.73 -1.68
CA GLU A 154 -3.67 -50.86 -1.85
C GLU A 154 -3.29 -49.37 -1.80
N ARG A 155 -2.39 -48.97 -0.89
CA ARG A 155 -1.86 -47.59 -0.85
C ARG A 155 -1.09 -47.26 -2.13
N GLU A 156 -0.25 -48.16 -2.63
CA GLU A 156 0.45 -47.99 -3.92
C GLU A 156 -0.53 -47.76 -5.07
N SER A 157 -1.58 -48.58 -5.17
CA SER A 157 -2.61 -48.44 -6.20
C SER A 157 -3.36 -47.10 -6.11
N GLY A 158 -3.69 -46.67 -4.88
CA GLY A 158 -4.30 -45.36 -4.62
C GLY A 158 -3.39 -44.20 -5.02
N THR A 159 -2.12 -44.24 -4.61
CA THR A 159 -1.09 -43.27 -5.00
C THR A 159 -0.92 -43.20 -6.52
N GLN A 160 -0.83 -44.34 -7.20
CA GLN A 160 -0.68 -44.39 -8.66
C GLN A 160 -1.91 -43.77 -9.35
N THR A 161 -3.10 -43.95 -8.82
CA THR A 161 -4.33 -43.34 -9.36
C THR A 161 -4.26 -41.81 -9.32
N ILE A 162 -3.80 -41.23 -8.21
CA ILE A 162 -3.66 -39.77 -8.06
C ILE A 162 -2.55 -39.25 -8.99
N LEU A 163 -1.39 -39.93 -9.04
CA LEU A 163 -0.29 -39.56 -9.93
C LEU A 163 -0.69 -39.63 -11.42
N ASN A 164 -1.49 -40.63 -11.81
CA ASN A 164 -2.05 -40.71 -13.16
C ASN A 164 -2.94 -39.51 -13.48
N ASN A 165 -3.71 -39.02 -12.50
CA ASN A 165 -4.51 -37.82 -12.68
C ASN A 165 -3.63 -36.56 -12.77
N ILE A 166 -2.61 -36.43 -11.92
CA ILE A 166 -1.63 -35.33 -11.98
C ILE A 166 -0.94 -35.26 -13.35
N ALA A 167 -0.64 -36.41 -13.97
CA ALA A 167 -0.05 -36.48 -15.30
C ALA A 167 -0.97 -35.94 -16.42
N THR A 168 -2.27 -35.73 -16.15
CA THR A 168 -3.21 -35.11 -17.10
C THR A 168 -3.30 -33.59 -16.97
N LEU A 169 -2.73 -33.01 -15.92
CA LEU A 169 -2.73 -31.56 -15.71
C LEU A 169 -1.79 -30.86 -16.71
N PRO A 170 -1.96 -29.54 -16.93
CA PRO A 170 -0.97 -28.76 -17.67
C PRO A 170 0.44 -28.95 -17.12
N SER A 171 1.45 -28.85 -17.97
CA SER A 171 2.85 -28.80 -17.53
C SER A 171 3.07 -27.64 -16.56
N ASN A 172 3.95 -27.83 -15.58
CA ASN A 172 4.27 -26.83 -14.56
C ASN A 172 3.03 -26.42 -13.77
N ALA A 173 2.15 -27.38 -13.47
CA ALA A 173 0.98 -27.11 -12.65
C ALA A 173 1.42 -26.82 -11.21
N ASN A 174 0.88 -25.75 -10.63
CA ASN A 174 0.91 -25.53 -9.19
C ASN A 174 0.05 -26.60 -8.52
N ILE A 175 0.65 -27.56 -7.81
CA ILE A 175 -0.07 -28.68 -7.17
C ILE A 175 0.27 -28.68 -5.69
N ILE A 176 -0.76 -28.75 -4.86
CA ILE A 176 -0.68 -28.98 -3.42
C ILE A 176 -1.46 -30.26 -3.13
N TRP A 177 -0.83 -31.24 -2.48
CA TRP A 177 -1.44 -32.54 -2.22
C TRP A 177 -1.31 -32.90 -0.75
N GLY A 178 -2.39 -32.65 -0.01
CA GLY A 178 -2.51 -32.96 1.42
C GLY A 178 -3.23 -34.27 1.70
N GLY A 179 -3.12 -34.76 2.92
CA GLY A 179 -4.00 -35.81 3.44
C GLY A 179 -3.34 -36.77 4.40
N ASP A 180 -4.11 -37.78 4.81
CA ASP A 180 -3.66 -38.94 5.58
C ASP A 180 -3.27 -40.07 4.61
N PHE A 181 -1.97 -40.30 4.46
CA PHE A 181 -1.44 -41.29 3.55
C PHE A 181 -1.29 -42.68 4.17
N ASN A 182 -1.38 -42.80 5.50
CA ASN A 182 -1.15 -44.06 6.22
C ASN A 182 0.16 -44.78 5.84
N PHE A 183 1.21 -44.05 5.44
CA PHE A 183 2.54 -44.62 5.18
C PHE A 183 3.31 -44.81 6.49
N TYR A 184 3.70 -46.03 6.80
CA TYR A 184 4.50 -46.40 7.96
C TYR A 184 6.01 -46.23 7.73
N SER A 185 6.45 -46.14 6.47
CA SER A 185 7.84 -45.84 6.16
C SER A 185 8.03 -45.23 4.78
N ASN A 186 9.17 -44.56 4.60
CA ASN A 186 9.63 -44.09 3.30
C ASN A 186 10.05 -45.24 2.35
N SER A 187 9.96 -46.50 2.80
CA SER A 187 10.27 -47.69 2.01
C SER A 187 9.04 -48.29 1.33
N GLU A 188 7.83 -47.84 1.67
CA GLU A 188 6.60 -48.32 1.04
C GLU A 188 6.56 -47.94 -0.44
N SER A 189 6.07 -48.86 -1.27
CA SER A 189 6.04 -48.67 -2.73
C SER A 189 5.21 -47.45 -3.14
N GLY A 190 4.09 -47.19 -2.45
CA GLY A 190 3.31 -45.96 -2.65
C GLY A 190 4.14 -44.68 -2.43
N TYR A 191 4.88 -44.57 -1.32
CA TYR A 191 5.75 -43.41 -1.09
C TYR A 191 6.86 -43.32 -2.14
N ALA A 192 7.44 -44.47 -2.52
CA ALA A 192 8.46 -44.53 -3.56
C ALA A 192 7.95 -44.03 -4.93
N LEU A 193 6.66 -44.22 -5.27
CA LEU A 193 6.09 -43.62 -6.49
C LEU A 193 6.17 -42.10 -6.46
N ILE A 194 5.84 -41.47 -5.32
CA ILE A 194 5.88 -40.02 -5.14
C ILE A 194 7.33 -39.52 -5.21
N ALA A 195 8.21 -40.12 -4.42
CA ALA A 195 9.62 -39.74 -4.32
C ALA A 195 10.40 -39.89 -5.64
N ASN A 196 9.93 -40.75 -6.54
CA ASN A 196 10.53 -40.98 -7.86
C ASN A 196 9.80 -40.26 -9.01
N THR A 197 8.82 -39.40 -8.71
CA THR A 197 8.23 -38.54 -9.74
C THR A 197 9.29 -37.64 -10.38
N SER A 198 9.12 -37.34 -11.66
CA SER A 198 10.05 -36.52 -12.44
C SER A 198 9.30 -35.75 -13.53
N GLY A 199 9.95 -34.74 -14.12
CA GLY A 199 9.36 -33.89 -15.14
C GLY A 199 8.63 -32.67 -14.57
N THR A 200 7.76 -32.07 -15.39
CA THR A 200 7.16 -30.74 -15.14
C THR A 200 6.16 -30.71 -14.00
N ASN A 201 5.56 -31.85 -13.64
CA ASN A 201 4.64 -31.99 -12.50
C ASN A 201 5.20 -32.95 -11.43
N ALA A 202 6.54 -33.03 -11.31
CA ALA A 202 7.18 -33.79 -10.25
C ALA A 202 6.71 -33.30 -8.87
N ILE A 203 6.51 -34.23 -7.95
CA ILE A 203 5.99 -34.02 -6.60
C ILE A 203 7.13 -34.13 -5.59
N VAL A 204 7.15 -33.20 -4.65
CA VAL A 204 8.21 -33.01 -3.67
C VAL A 204 7.63 -33.16 -2.26
N ASP A 205 8.35 -33.87 -1.40
CA ASP A 205 8.16 -33.83 0.06
C ASP A 205 8.98 -32.68 0.64
N PRO A 206 8.35 -31.61 1.16
CA PRO A 206 9.07 -30.47 1.72
C PRO A 206 9.99 -30.83 2.91
N LEU A 207 9.73 -31.95 3.59
CA LEU A 207 10.57 -32.44 4.70
C LEU A 207 11.65 -33.45 4.25
N GLY A 208 11.76 -33.69 2.95
CA GLY A 208 12.68 -34.63 2.31
C GLY A 208 12.25 -36.09 2.38
N SER A 209 12.89 -36.94 1.58
CA SER A 209 12.56 -38.36 1.42
C SER A 209 13.24 -39.32 2.41
N GLY A 210 13.91 -38.76 3.42
CA GLY A 210 14.52 -39.54 4.49
C GLY A 210 13.48 -40.23 5.36
N SER A 211 13.92 -41.25 6.11
CA SER A 211 13.05 -41.90 7.10
C SER A 211 12.57 -40.87 8.13
N TRP A 212 11.28 -40.95 8.49
CA TRP A 212 10.68 -40.20 9.58
C TRP A 212 10.48 -41.05 10.84
N SER A 213 11.01 -42.27 10.90
CA SER A 213 10.80 -43.14 12.05
C SER A 213 11.72 -42.77 13.23
N GLY A 214 11.28 -43.10 14.44
CA GLY A 214 12.08 -43.02 15.66
C GLY A 214 12.15 -41.62 16.28
N SER A 215 12.64 -41.54 17.52
CA SER A 215 12.61 -40.32 18.33
C SER A 215 13.35 -39.12 17.72
N GLY A 216 14.38 -39.37 16.88
CA GLY A 216 15.11 -38.31 16.20
C GLY A 216 14.28 -37.55 15.15
N ASN A 217 13.15 -38.10 14.74
CA ASN A 217 12.22 -37.52 13.78
C ASN A 217 10.90 -37.10 14.42
N ALA A 218 10.80 -37.12 15.75
CA ALA A 218 9.54 -36.89 16.47
C ALA A 218 8.83 -35.60 16.09
N ILE A 219 9.58 -34.54 15.72
CA ILE A 219 9.04 -33.26 15.25
C ILE A 219 8.19 -33.37 13.97
N LYS A 220 8.34 -34.46 13.21
CA LYS A 220 7.61 -34.72 11.96
C LYS A 220 6.37 -35.59 12.16
N HIS A 221 6.21 -36.20 13.34
CA HIS A 221 5.12 -37.14 13.59
C HIS A 221 3.79 -36.40 13.70
N THR A 222 2.72 -37.06 13.26
CA THR A 222 1.37 -36.49 13.17
C THR A 222 0.30 -37.38 13.81
N GLN A 223 0.64 -38.64 14.13
CA GLN A 223 -0.28 -39.60 14.71
C GLN A 223 0.44 -40.48 15.75
N SER A 224 -0.18 -40.87 16.87
CA SER A 224 -1.39 -40.30 17.48
C SER A 224 -1.00 -39.32 18.60
N PRO A 225 -1.69 -38.17 18.77
CA PRO A 225 -1.48 -37.30 19.93
C PRO A 225 -1.86 -37.99 21.26
N ARG A 226 -2.48 -39.18 21.21
CA ARG A 226 -2.91 -39.97 22.38
C ARG A 226 -2.07 -41.23 22.54
N SER A 227 -1.72 -41.56 23.78
CA SER A 227 -1.10 -42.86 24.11
C SER A 227 -2.13 -44.00 24.21
N THR A 228 -3.40 -43.68 24.47
CA THR A 228 -4.48 -44.66 24.63
C THR A 228 -5.73 -44.24 23.87
N SER A 229 -6.44 -45.24 23.33
CA SER A 229 -7.68 -45.02 22.60
C SER A 229 -8.75 -44.34 23.47
N SER A 230 -9.55 -43.46 22.88
CA SER A 230 -10.66 -42.82 23.57
C SER A 230 -11.90 -43.72 23.61
N SER A 231 -12.84 -43.43 24.52
CA SER A 231 -14.15 -44.09 24.55
C SER A 231 -15.00 -43.83 23.31
N ASN A 232 -14.69 -42.75 22.57
CA ASN A 232 -15.43 -42.32 21.37
C ASN A 232 -14.80 -42.88 20.08
N GLY A 233 -13.76 -43.72 20.20
CA GLY A 233 -13.16 -44.42 19.07
C GLY A 233 -12.02 -43.66 18.38
N LEU A 234 -11.39 -42.69 19.06
CA LEU A 234 -10.11 -42.12 18.63
C LEU A 234 -8.99 -43.14 18.89
N VAL A 235 -8.10 -43.33 17.91
CA VAL A 235 -6.96 -44.25 17.99
C VAL A 235 -5.87 -43.68 18.89
N GLY A 236 -5.23 -44.55 19.67
CA GLY A 236 -4.03 -44.22 20.45
C GLY A 236 -2.82 -44.99 19.95
N GLY A 237 -1.67 -44.71 20.52
CA GLY A 237 -0.40 -45.33 20.13
C GLY A 237 0.81 -44.49 20.55
N GLY A 238 0.58 -43.19 20.80
CA GLY A 238 1.62 -42.21 21.04
C GLY A 238 2.06 -41.56 19.73
N LEU A 239 2.77 -40.44 19.83
CA LEU A 239 3.19 -39.66 18.66
C LEU A 239 4.45 -40.28 18.05
N ASP A 240 4.30 -41.29 17.21
CA ASP A 240 5.41 -42.14 16.74
C ASP A 240 5.51 -42.30 15.22
N ASP A 241 4.54 -41.81 14.45
CA ASP A 241 4.52 -41.89 12.99
C ASP A 241 4.08 -40.57 12.31
N ARG A 242 4.50 -40.40 11.04
CA ARG A 242 4.06 -39.32 10.15
C ARG A 242 3.14 -39.90 9.09
N PHE A 243 1.83 -39.77 9.30
CA PHE A 243 0.82 -40.21 8.33
C PHE A 243 0.26 -39.07 7.50
N ASP A 244 0.33 -37.84 8.03
CA ASP A 244 -0.24 -36.68 7.39
C ASP A 244 0.86 -35.92 6.63
N PHE A 245 0.61 -35.68 5.35
CA PHE A 245 1.56 -35.02 4.45
C PHE A 245 0.88 -33.84 3.76
N ILE A 246 1.72 -32.90 3.30
CA ILE A 246 1.35 -31.90 2.29
C ILE A 246 2.50 -31.89 1.30
N PHE A 247 2.39 -32.72 0.27
CA PHE A 247 3.31 -32.67 -0.87
C PHE A 247 2.99 -31.48 -1.74
N SER A 248 3.95 -31.06 -2.56
CA SER A 248 3.71 -30.02 -3.54
C SER A 248 4.52 -30.24 -4.81
N SER A 249 4.13 -29.65 -5.95
CA SER A 249 4.90 -29.80 -7.19
C SER A 249 6.20 -29.01 -7.17
N GLN A 250 7.17 -29.39 -8.01
CA GLN A 250 8.40 -28.61 -8.22
C GLN A 250 8.11 -27.13 -8.55
N GLU A 251 7.06 -26.86 -9.33
CA GLU A 251 6.63 -25.49 -9.62
C GLU A 251 6.29 -24.71 -8.35
N THR A 252 5.60 -25.34 -7.40
CA THR A 252 5.30 -24.72 -6.09
C THR A 252 6.49 -24.67 -5.13
N GLN A 253 7.68 -25.13 -5.52
CA GLN A 253 8.90 -25.03 -4.72
C GLN A 253 9.79 -23.87 -5.18
N GLU A 254 9.86 -23.62 -6.48
CA GLU A 254 10.85 -22.71 -7.08
C GLU A 254 10.31 -21.83 -8.21
N GLY A 255 9.03 -21.97 -8.57
CA GLY A 255 8.41 -21.28 -9.71
C GLY A 255 8.10 -19.81 -9.49
N ASN A 256 7.39 -19.21 -10.45
CA ASN A 256 6.87 -17.84 -10.32
C ASN A 256 5.36 -17.90 -10.12
N GLY A 257 4.90 -17.85 -8.86
CA GLY A 257 3.49 -18.03 -8.57
C GLY A 257 3.21 -18.37 -7.11
N VAL A 258 2.51 -19.47 -6.89
CA VAL A 258 2.24 -20.01 -5.55
C VAL A 258 3.43 -20.86 -5.13
N VAL A 259 4.29 -20.34 -4.26
CA VAL A 259 5.57 -21.00 -3.90
C VAL A 259 5.67 -21.23 -2.40
N LEU A 260 6.09 -22.41 -1.96
CA LEU A 260 6.25 -22.74 -0.56
C LEU A 260 7.22 -21.77 0.10
N ILE A 261 6.84 -21.19 1.25
CA ILE A 261 7.71 -20.35 2.04
C ILE A 261 8.63 -21.28 2.86
N PRO A 262 9.95 -21.27 2.65
CA PRO A 262 10.86 -22.20 3.32
C PRO A 262 10.76 -22.09 4.85
N GLY A 263 10.80 -23.23 5.54
CA GLY A 263 10.75 -23.29 7.00
C GLY A 263 9.35 -23.18 7.61
N THR A 264 8.29 -23.08 6.81
CA THR A 264 6.91 -22.96 7.32
C THR A 264 6.18 -24.30 7.46
N TYR A 265 6.65 -25.37 6.81
CA TYR A 265 6.04 -26.69 6.95
C TYR A 265 6.21 -27.23 8.38
N ARG A 266 5.10 -27.56 9.05
CA ARG A 266 5.11 -28.04 10.44
C ARG A 266 3.87 -28.86 10.80
N ALA A 267 4.02 -29.74 11.78
CA ALA A 267 2.89 -30.39 12.47
C ALA A 267 2.47 -29.52 13.66
N LEU A 268 1.23 -29.03 13.66
CA LEU A 268 0.73 -28.06 14.64
C LEU A 268 0.79 -28.64 16.06
N GLY A 269 1.36 -27.89 17.01
CA GLY A 269 1.47 -28.29 18.41
C GLY A 269 2.52 -29.36 18.72
N ASN A 270 3.20 -29.94 17.72
CA ASN A 270 4.25 -30.93 17.95
C ASN A 270 5.59 -30.23 18.21
N ASP A 271 6.10 -30.35 19.43
CA ASP A 271 7.39 -29.79 19.86
C ASP A 271 8.58 -30.76 19.70
N GLY A 272 8.32 -31.97 19.19
CA GLY A 272 9.30 -33.03 19.00
C GLY A 272 9.74 -33.75 20.28
N GLN A 273 9.11 -33.49 21.43
CA GLN A 273 9.50 -34.09 22.73
C GLN A 273 8.61 -35.25 23.17
N HIS A 274 7.54 -35.53 22.43
CA HIS A 274 6.49 -36.46 22.83
C HIS A 274 6.50 -37.79 22.04
N TYR A 275 7.69 -38.25 21.63
CA TYR A 275 7.83 -39.52 20.91
C TYR A 275 7.22 -40.70 21.67
N ASN A 276 6.28 -41.41 21.04
CA ASN A 276 5.64 -42.62 21.58
C ASN A 276 4.92 -42.40 22.94
N ILE A 277 4.56 -41.15 23.24
CA ILE A 277 3.73 -40.77 24.38
C ILE A 277 2.64 -39.81 23.92
N ALA A 278 1.71 -39.45 24.81
CA ALA A 278 0.69 -38.46 24.51
C ALA A 278 1.31 -37.05 24.33
N ILE A 279 0.78 -36.23 23.42
CA ILE A 279 1.29 -34.89 23.11
C ILE A 279 1.21 -33.90 24.28
N ASN A 280 0.33 -34.17 25.24
CA ASN A 280 0.14 -33.41 26.48
C ASN A 280 0.77 -34.10 27.72
N SER A 281 1.65 -35.08 27.51
CA SER A 281 2.34 -35.75 28.61
C SER A 281 3.48 -34.88 29.16
N GLY A 282 3.16 -34.00 30.12
CA GLY A 282 4.11 -33.07 30.71
C GLY A 282 3.91 -31.67 30.13
N ASN A 283 5.00 -30.95 29.88
CA ASN A 283 4.93 -29.65 29.21
C ASN A 283 5.24 -29.80 27.73
N ASN A 284 4.46 -29.09 26.91
CA ASN A 284 4.70 -28.88 25.50
C ASN A 284 5.34 -27.49 25.30
N PHE A 285 6.27 -27.39 24.35
CA PHE A 285 7.04 -26.17 24.07
C PHE A 285 6.90 -25.67 22.63
N TYR A 286 5.79 -25.99 21.96
CA TYR A 286 5.56 -25.61 20.56
C TYR A 286 5.69 -24.10 20.33
N PHE A 287 5.18 -23.28 21.26
CA PHE A 287 5.30 -21.82 21.24
C PHE A 287 6.43 -21.38 22.19
N PRO A 288 7.59 -20.92 21.67
CA PRO A 288 8.74 -20.60 22.51
C PRO A 288 8.43 -19.49 23.53
N GLY A 289 8.56 -19.81 24.82
CA GLY A 289 8.28 -18.87 25.92
C GLY A 289 6.82 -18.85 26.38
N GLU A 290 5.92 -19.57 25.71
CA GLU A 290 4.47 -19.57 25.97
C GLU A 290 3.95 -20.96 26.37
N VAL A 291 4.59 -21.58 27.37
CA VAL A 291 4.27 -22.96 27.82
C VAL A 291 2.77 -23.14 28.13
N SER A 292 2.10 -22.12 28.67
CA SER A 292 0.64 -22.22 28.92
C SER A 292 -0.17 -22.37 27.65
N ARG A 293 0.16 -21.63 26.58
CA ARG A 293 -0.52 -21.71 25.28
C ARG A 293 -0.21 -23.06 24.62
N SER A 294 1.06 -23.49 24.67
CA SER A 294 1.48 -24.80 24.16
C SER A 294 0.76 -25.96 24.84
N ASN A 295 0.64 -25.93 26.17
CA ASN A 295 -0.09 -26.98 26.90
C ASN A 295 -1.59 -26.98 26.57
N GLN A 296 -2.22 -25.80 26.43
CA GLN A 296 -3.63 -25.70 26.03
C GLN A 296 -3.87 -26.29 24.62
N LEU A 297 -2.98 -25.99 23.67
CA LEU A 297 -3.04 -26.58 22.34
C LEU A 297 -2.80 -28.11 22.40
N ALA A 298 -1.82 -28.57 23.18
CA ALA A 298 -1.56 -30.00 23.34
C ALA A 298 -2.76 -30.77 23.91
N ASP A 299 -3.43 -30.21 24.93
CA ASP A 299 -4.67 -30.79 25.48
C ASP A 299 -5.79 -30.84 24.42
N ALA A 300 -5.95 -29.76 23.64
CA ALA A 300 -6.92 -29.72 22.56
C ALA A 300 -6.62 -30.76 21.48
N LEU A 301 -5.37 -30.88 21.04
CA LEU A 301 -4.94 -31.88 20.05
C LEU A 301 -5.13 -33.31 20.56
N HIS A 302 -4.87 -33.57 21.84
CA HIS A 302 -5.11 -34.88 22.46
C HIS A 302 -6.60 -35.27 22.47
N ASP A 303 -7.49 -34.32 22.75
CA ASP A 303 -8.93 -34.60 22.92
C ASP A 303 -9.76 -34.41 21.64
N GLY A 304 -9.25 -33.67 20.65
CA GLY A 304 -10.00 -33.31 19.44
C GLY A 304 -9.97 -34.35 18.32
N ALA A 305 -8.85 -35.02 18.09
CA ALA A 305 -8.69 -36.05 17.05
C ALA A 305 -7.56 -37.03 17.39
N ASP A 306 -7.39 -38.08 16.60
CA ASP A 306 -6.25 -38.99 16.66
C ASP A 306 -5.12 -38.64 15.66
N HIS A 307 -5.27 -37.53 14.95
CA HIS A 307 -4.23 -36.91 14.11
C HIS A 307 -4.13 -35.42 14.44
N ILE A 308 -2.94 -34.84 14.25
CA ILE A 308 -2.73 -33.39 14.39
C ILE A 308 -2.64 -32.70 13.01
N PRO A 309 -3.09 -31.44 12.89
CA PRO A 309 -3.00 -30.72 11.62
C PRO A 309 -1.56 -30.54 11.13
N VAL A 310 -1.36 -30.68 9.83
CA VAL A 310 -0.13 -30.26 9.14
C VAL A 310 -0.38 -28.93 8.45
N VAL A 311 0.52 -27.97 8.65
CA VAL A 311 0.39 -26.59 8.17
C VAL A 311 1.61 -26.22 7.33
N VAL A 312 1.37 -25.50 6.23
CA VAL A 312 2.42 -24.91 5.39
C VAL A 312 1.92 -23.57 4.84
N ASP A 313 2.83 -22.61 4.70
CA ASP A 313 2.54 -21.30 4.13
C ASP A 313 3.19 -21.19 2.74
N PHE A 314 2.44 -20.68 1.76
CA PHE A 314 2.92 -20.41 0.40
C PHE A 314 2.87 -18.92 0.12
N SER A 315 3.89 -18.39 -0.53
CA SER A 315 3.91 -17.06 -1.15
C SER A 315 2.91 -17.00 -2.31
N LEU A 316 2.48 -15.79 -2.65
CA LEU A 316 1.61 -15.51 -3.79
C LEU A 316 2.42 -14.79 -4.87
N PRO A 317 1.98 -14.83 -6.15
CA PRO A 317 2.64 -14.07 -7.19
C PRO A 317 2.68 -12.57 -6.86
N PRO A 318 3.69 -11.83 -7.37
CA PRO A 318 3.68 -10.39 -7.31
C PRO A 318 2.48 -9.84 -8.10
N ILE A 319 1.79 -8.87 -7.52
CA ILE A 319 0.63 -8.20 -8.11
C ILE A 319 0.87 -6.70 -7.99
N GLY A 320 0.65 -5.97 -9.08
CA GLY A 320 0.98 -4.55 -9.13
C GLY A 320 -0.18 -3.67 -9.56
N SER A 321 -0.17 -2.42 -9.09
CA SER A 321 -1.03 -1.36 -9.63
C SER A 321 -0.25 -0.06 -9.85
N VAL A 322 -0.82 0.84 -10.66
CA VAL A 322 -0.24 2.17 -10.91
C VAL A 322 -1.26 3.25 -10.58
N SER A 323 -0.83 4.30 -9.90
CA SER A 323 -1.62 5.51 -9.64
C SER A 323 -0.85 6.77 -10.00
N ALA A 324 -1.56 7.82 -10.40
CA ALA A 324 -1.00 9.16 -10.50
C ALA A 324 -0.89 9.79 -9.10
N ASP A 325 0.24 10.44 -8.81
CA ASP A 325 0.45 11.19 -7.56
C ASP A 325 0.33 12.72 -7.80
N PHE A 326 -0.58 13.08 -8.72
CA PHE A 326 -0.88 14.45 -9.14
C PHE A 326 -2.30 14.51 -9.73
N ASP A 327 -2.92 15.69 -9.68
CA ASP A 327 -4.25 15.97 -10.23
C ASP A 327 -4.25 17.16 -11.22
N ARG A 328 -3.20 17.98 -11.19
CA ARG A 328 -3.02 19.17 -12.01
C ARG A 328 -1.60 19.24 -12.58
N VAL A 329 -1.46 19.88 -13.74
CA VAL A 329 -0.16 20.15 -14.37
C VAL A 329 -0.16 21.56 -14.94
N VAL A 330 0.97 22.27 -14.88
CA VAL A 330 1.13 23.55 -15.57
C VAL A 330 1.36 23.29 -17.06
N GLN A 331 0.71 24.10 -17.90
CA GLN A 331 0.83 24.05 -19.35
C GLN A 331 2.29 24.20 -19.79
N GLY A 332 2.78 23.24 -20.56
CA GLY A 332 4.18 23.20 -20.98
C GLY A 332 4.50 21.98 -21.86
N PRO A 333 5.72 21.92 -22.42
CA PRO A 333 6.13 20.82 -23.28
C PRO A 333 6.39 19.54 -22.46
N ASN A 334 5.43 18.62 -22.44
CA ASN A 334 5.56 17.28 -21.85
C ASN A 334 6.13 17.27 -20.41
N PRO A 335 5.50 17.98 -19.44
CA PRO A 335 5.96 18.00 -18.06
C PRO A 335 6.08 16.59 -17.46
N GLN A 336 7.11 16.35 -16.66
CA GLN A 336 7.29 15.10 -15.93
C GLN A 336 6.32 15.05 -14.76
N ALA A 337 5.38 14.10 -14.78
CA ALA A 337 4.42 13.91 -13.70
C ALA A 337 4.74 12.64 -12.90
N PRO A 338 4.52 12.65 -11.57
CA PRO A 338 4.83 11.54 -10.70
C PRO A 338 3.78 10.41 -10.80
N PHE A 339 4.25 9.19 -10.97
CA PHE A 339 3.43 7.98 -10.91
C PHE A 339 3.97 7.04 -9.84
N ARG A 340 3.07 6.41 -9.11
CA ARG A 340 3.39 5.45 -8.06
C ARG A 340 3.01 4.04 -8.54
N VAL A 341 3.99 3.15 -8.54
CA VAL A 341 3.77 1.72 -8.75
C VAL A 341 3.68 1.07 -7.37
N ASN A 342 2.57 0.40 -7.08
CA ASN A 342 2.32 -0.24 -5.79
C ASN A 342 2.40 -1.76 -5.94
N HIS A 343 3.04 -2.41 -4.98
CA HIS A 343 2.90 -3.85 -4.78
C HIS A 343 1.61 -4.11 -4.00
N THR A 344 0.72 -4.90 -4.57
CA THR A 344 -0.68 -5.07 -4.14
C THR A 344 -1.04 -6.52 -3.91
N THR A 345 -0.05 -7.42 -3.90
CA THR A 345 -0.31 -8.81 -3.50
C THR A 345 -0.88 -8.79 -2.08
N PRO A 346 -2.01 -9.47 -1.83
CA PRO A 346 -2.41 -9.78 -0.47
C PRO A 346 -1.28 -10.61 0.13
N ALA A 347 -0.49 -10.03 1.02
CA ALA A 347 0.61 -10.66 1.73
C ALA A 347 0.62 -10.15 3.16
N VAL A 348 0.97 -11.01 4.13
CA VAL A 348 1.07 -10.64 5.56
C VAL A 348 2.50 -10.22 5.93
N VAL A 349 3.48 -10.79 5.24
CA VAL A 349 4.91 -10.59 5.48
C VAL A 349 5.66 -10.45 4.16
N GLU A 350 6.89 -9.93 4.19
CA GLU A 350 7.71 -9.76 2.98
C GLU A 350 7.98 -11.08 2.24
N SER A 351 8.15 -12.20 2.96
CA SER A 351 8.30 -13.54 2.35
C SER A 351 7.01 -14.06 1.70
N GLY A 352 5.90 -13.34 1.88
CA GLY A 352 4.59 -13.67 1.33
C GLY A 352 4.45 -13.44 -0.17
N SER A 353 5.41 -12.78 -0.80
CA SER A 353 5.49 -12.59 -2.24
C SER A 353 6.94 -12.40 -2.65
N SER A 354 7.21 -12.35 -3.96
CA SER A 354 8.45 -11.78 -4.49
C SER A 354 8.29 -10.29 -4.80
N THR A 355 9.43 -9.60 -4.91
CA THR A 355 9.52 -8.22 -5.42
C THR A 355 8.81 -8.11 -6.78
N LEU A 356 8.03 -7.06 -6.96
CA LEU A 356 7.39 -6.77 -8.24
C LEU A 356 8.42 -6.14 -9.17
N GLU A 357 8.84 -6.87 -10.21
CA GLU A 357 9.55 -6.30 -11.36
C GLU A 357 8.53 -5.79 -12.36
N TRP A 358 8.66 -4.54 -12.81
CA TRP A 358 7.64 -3.91 -13.63
C TRP A 358 8.20 -3.05 -14.78
N SER A 359 7.35 -2.89 -15.79
CA SER A 359 7.44 -1.96 -16.89
C SER A 359 6.12 -1.19 -16.96
N ILE A 360 6.18 0.14 -17.07
CA ILE A 360 5.03 0.98 -17.36
C ILE A 360 5.22 1.71 -18.70
N GLU A 361 4.15 1.77 -19.48
CA GLU A 361 4.11 2.48 -20.76
C GLU A 361 2.90 3.42 -20.80
N GLY A 362 3.16 4.69 -21.13
CA GLY A 362 2.12 5.70 -21.30
C GLY A 362 1.44 5.63 -22.67
N ASN A 363 0.13 5.82 -22.69
CA ASN A 363 -0.67 6.00 -23.91
C ASN A 363 -1.73 7.09 -23.70
N GLY A 364 -2.23 7.66 -24.79
CA GLY A 364 -3.45 8.47 -24.80
C GLY A 364 -3.39 9.76 -23.98
N GLY A 365 -2.20 10.33 -23.78
CA GLY A 365 -1.96 11.57 -23.00
C GLY A 365 -0.85 11.41 -21.95
N VAL A 366 -0.48 10.18 -21.62
CA VAL A 366 0.80 9.87 -20.94
C VAL A 366 1.78 9.39 -22.01
N ASN A 367 3.05 9.78 -21.92
CA ASN A 367 4.07 9.51 -22.93
C ASN A 367 5.28 8.80 -22.30
N GLY A 368 5.91 7.91 -23.08
CA GLY A 368 7.17 7.24 -22.71
C GLY A 368 6.98 5.98 -21.86
N GLU A 369 8.11 5.40 -21.49
CA GLU A 369 8.19 4.13 -20.76
C GLU A 369 9.16 4.22 -19.58
N ARG A 370 8.93 3.41 -18.54
CA ARG A 370 9.84 3.21 -17.41
C ARG A 370 9.81 1.75 -16.97
N SER A 371 10.90 1.30 -16.37
CA SER A 371 10.94 0.03 -15.67
C SER A 371 11.57 0.21 -14.30
N GLY A 372 11.32 -0.75 -13.41
CA GLY A 372 11.85 -0.72 -12.06
C GLY A 372 11.41 -1.91 -11.25
N THR A 373 11.66 -1.82 -9.94
CA THR A 373 11.22 -2.81 -8.97
C THR A 373 10.47 -2.14 -7.84
N THR A 374 9.55 -2.87 -7.23
CA THR A 374 8.81 -2.45 -6.04
C THR A 374 8.86 -3.56 -5.00
N PRO A 375 9.37 -3.29 -3.78
CA PRO A 375 9.42 -4.29 -2.73
C PRO A 375 8.01 -4.76 -2.33
N VAL A 376 7.93 -5.97 -1.79
CA VAL A 376 6.69 -6.55 -1.27
C VAL A 376 6.08 -5.61 -0.23
N LEU A 377 4.76 -5.39 -0.29
CA LEU A 377 4.03 -4.42 0.55
C LEU A 377 4.50 -2.95 0.43
N GLY A 378 5.26 -2.62 -0.61
CA GLY A 378 5.81 -1.28 -0.83
C GLY A 378 5.25 -0.55 -2.04
N SER A 379 5.81 0.64 -2.29
CA SER A 379 5.56 1.42 -3.49
C SER A 379 6.83 2.08 -4.01
N THR A 380 6.91 2.30 -5.32
CA THR A 380 8.02 2.99 -5.98
C THR A 380 7.49 4.20 -6.73
N LEU A 381 8.10 5.37 -6.50
CA LEU A 381 7.79 6.58 -7.23
C LEU A 381 8.65 6.65 -8.51
N THR A 382 8.02 7.00 -9.62
CA THR A 382 8.68 7.25 -10.92
C THR A 382 8.01 8.43 -11.61
N SER A 383 8.48 8.82 -12.80
CA SER A 383 7.85 9.88 -13.58
C SER A 383 7.76 9.54 -15.06
N LEU A 384 6.65 9.96 -15.67
CA LEU A 384 6.44 9.94 -17.12
C LEU A 384 6.01 11.33 -17.59
N PRO A 385 6.42 11.75 -18.80
CA PRO A 385 5.87 12.95 -19.43
C PRO A 385 4.36 12.83 -19.68
N VAL A 386 3.62 13.91 -19.45
CA VAL A 386 2.16 13.96 -19.70
C VAL A 386 1.77 15.11 -20.61
N GLU A 387 0.62 14.97 -21.26
CA GLU A 387 0.04 15.98 -22.13
C GLU A 387 -0.38 17.22 -21.33
N ALA A 388 0.14 18.37 -21.77
CA ALA A 388 -0.10 19.66 -21.15
C ALA A 388 -0.04 20.80 -22.17
N SER A 389 -0.30 20.55 -23.47
CA SER A 389 -0.31 21.60 -24.49
C SER A 389 -1.60 22.43 -24.46
N THR A 390 -2.70 21.86 -24.00
CA THR A 390 -4.03 22.50 -23.98
C THR A 390 -4.57 22.59 -22.56
N VAL A 391 -5.01 23.78 -22.16
CA VAL A 391 -5.61 24.05 -20.84
C VAL A 391 -6.97 23.34 -20.72
N GLY A 392 -7.26 22.79 -19.55
CA GLY A 392 -8.49 22.08 -19.24
C GLY A 392 -8.28 20.59 -18.93
N PRO A 393 -9.37 19.80 -18.95
CA PRO A 393 -9.30 18.37 -18.65
C PRO A 393 -8.40 17.61 -19.63
N GLN A 394 -7.57 16.75 -19.09
CA GLN A 394 -6.69 15.83 -19.81
C GLN A 394 -6.88 14.42 -19.26
N SER A 395 -6.53 13.44 -20.07
CA SER A 395 -6.58 12.03 -19.68
C SER A 395 -5.49 11.26 -20.37
N GLY A 396 -5.22 10.06 -19.88
CA GLY A 396 -4.38 9.07 -20.55
C GLY A 396 -4.45 7.73 -19.84
N THR A 397 -3.63 6.79 -20.26
CA THR A 397 -3.57 5.45 -19.72
C THR A 397 -2.13 5.07 -19.47
N VAL A 398 -1.87 4.41 -18.34
CA VAL A 398 -0.59 3.75 -18.09
C VAL A 398 -0.80 2.25 -18.11
N SER A 399 -0.11 1.56 -19.02
CA SER A 399 -0.10 0.09 -19.09
C SER A 399 1.01 -0.42 -18.19
N LEU A 400 0.66 -1.19 -17.15
CA LEU A 400 1.61 -1.90 -16.30
C LEU A 400 1.80 -3.32 -16.84
N SER A 401 3.05 -3.74 -16.95
CA SER A 401 3.48 -5.07 -17.37
C SER A 401 4.65 -5.55 -16.51
N SER A 402 5.02 -6.83 -16.62
CA SER A 402 6.16 -7.41 -15.93
C SER A 402 6.88 -8.38 -16.87
N PRO A 403 8.22 -8.43 -16.85
CA PRO A 403 8.98 -9.46 -17.55
C PRO A 403 8.93 -10.83 -16.83
N VAL A 404 8.46 -10.87 -15.58
CA VAL A 404 8.40 -12.09 -14.76
C VAL A 404 7.09 -12.81 -15.04
N GLU A 405 7.19 -14.01 -15.62
CA GLU A 405 6.05 -14.91 -15.82
C GLU A 405 5.32 -15.16 -14.49
N GLY A 406 3.99 -15.29 -14.52
CA GLY A 406 3.21 -15.53 -13.29
C GLY A 406 2.88 -14.28 -12.46
N THR A 407 3.43 -13.11 -12.79
CA THR A 407 3.00 -11.82 -12.19
C THR A 407 1.53 -11.53 -12.54
N GLY A 408 0.71 -11.26 -11.51
CA GLY A 408 -0.73 -11.08 -11.63
C GLY A 408 -1.20 -9.63 -11.57
N GLY A 409 -2.48 -9.40 -11.86
CA GLY A 409 -3.17 -8.10 -11.69
C GLY A 409 -2.60 -6.92 -12.49
N LEU A 410 -1.84 -7.22 -13.55
CA LEU A 410 -1.30 -6.23 -14.47
C LEU A 410 -2.36 -5.77 -15.47
N GLY A 411 -2.19 -4.58 -16.05
CA GLY A 411 -3.17 -4.07 -17.00
C GLY A 411 -3.07 -2.57 -17.27
N ALA A 412 -4.14 -2.03 -17.83
CA ALA A 412 -4.26 -0.63 -18.21
C ALA A 412 -4.94 0.19 -17.10
N TYR A 413 -4.28 1.25 -16.67
CA TYR A 413 -4.72 2.16 -15.61
C TYR A 413 -5.09 3.51 -16.24
N PRO A 414 -6.39 3.80 -16.46
CA PRO A 414 -6.83 5.09 -16.97
C PRO A 414 -6.66 6.17 -15.90
N MET A 415 -6.25 7.36 -16.32
CA MET A 415 -5.92 8.48 -15.45
C MET A 415 -6.44 9.79 -16.06
N SER A 416 -6.69 10.77 -15.20
CA SER A 416 -7.16 12.09 -15.60
C SER A 416 -6.53 13.18 -14.74
N TRP A 417 -6.23 14.31 -15.35
CA TRP A 417 -5.67 15.49 -14.68
C TRP A 417 -6.19 16.77 -15.33
N THR A 418 -5.91 17.92 -14.73
CA THR A 418 -6.25 19.23 -15.30
C THR A 418 -4.99 19.99 -15.69
N CYS A 419 -4.88 20.37 -16.96
CA CYS A 419 -3.86 21.30 -17.42
C CYS A 419 -4.28 22.75 -17.10
N VAL A 420 -3.43 23.49 -16.41
CA VAL A 420 -3.66 24.87 -16.00
C VAL A 420 -2.64 25.81 -16.63
N ARG A 421 -3.04 27.05 -16.89
CA ARG A 421 -2.12 28.10 -17.35
C ARG A 421 -1.07 28.40 -16.29
N PRO A 422 0.15 28.83 -16.68
CA PRO A 422 1.10 29.40 -15.72
C PRO A 422 0.52 30.62 -15.01
N SER A 423 1.04 30.88 -13.82
CA SER A 423 0.79 32.08 -13.05
C SER A 423 1.35 33.32 -13.75
N ARG A 424 0.74 34.49 -13.47
CA ARG A 424 1.08 35.75 -14.16
C ARG A 424 1.11 36.91 -13.17
N ALA A 425 2.28 37.18 -12.59
CA ALA A 425 2.46 38.32 -11.70
C ALA A 425 2.17 39.66 -12.41
N SER A 426 1.42 40.53 -11.73
CA SER A 426 1.07 41.84 -12.26
C SER A 426 0.87 42.92 -11.20
N LEU A 427 1.15 44.18 -11.57
CA LEU A 427 0.87 45.37 -10.75
C LEU A 427 -0.59 45.85 -10.84
N SER A 428 -1.45 45.21 -11.64
CA SER A 428 -2.85 45.63 -11.82
C SER A 428 -3.76 44.41 -12.03
N GLU A 429 -4.99 44.52 -11.53
CA GLU A 429 -6.06 43.54 -11.76
C GLU A 429 -6.61 43.62 -13.20
N ASP A 430 -6.78 44.85 -13.71
CA ASP A 430 -7.47 45.12 -14.98
C ASP A 430 -6.55 45.01 -16.21
N THR A 431 -5.28 45.37 -16.05
CA THR A 431 -4.31 45.40 -17.15
C THR A 431 -3.07 44.58 -16.81
N PHE A 432 -2.63 43.72 -17.73
CA PHE A 432 -1.42 42.94 -17.52
C PHE A 432 -0.17 43.83 -17.57
N LEU A 433 0.36 44.12 -16.39
CA LEU A 433 1.60 44.83 -16.15
C LEU A 433 2.61 43.87 -15.50
N PRO A 434 3.47 43.15 -16.26
CA PRO A 434 4.44 42.16 -15.74
C PRO A 434 5.66 42.78 -15.03
N GLY A 435 5.45 43.97 -14.48
CA GLY A 435 6.47 44.90 -14.05
C GLY A 435 6.12 46.32 -14.50
N GLY A 436 6.81 47.30 -13.94
CA GLY A 436 6.52 48.70 -14.24
C GLY A 436 7.05 49.66 -13.18
N VAL A 437 6.66 50.92 -13.32
CA VAL A 437 6.98 51.97 -12.36
C VAL A 437 5.87 52.03 -11.32
N ILE A 438 6.24 52.01 -10.05
CA ILE A 438 5.34 52.32 -8.93
C ILE A 438 5.82 53.61 -8.31
N SER A 439 4.96 54.63 -8.33
CA SER A 439 5.24 55.91 -7.69
C SER A 439 4.58 55.95 -6.32
N ALA A 440 5.32 56.35 -5.30
CA ALA A 440 4.82 56.52 -3.94
C ALA A 440 5.32 57.83 -3.35
N SER A 441 4.47 58.51 -2.58
CA SER A 441 4.81 59.73 -1.86
C SER A 441 4.68 59.47 -0.36
N LEU A 442 5.73 59.77 0.40
CA LEU A 442 5.77 59.61 1.85
C LEU A 442 6.10 60.95 2.51
N GLU A 443 5.53 61.22 3.68
CA GLU A 443 5.98 62.32 4.53
C GLU A 443 7.30 61.96 5.20
N VAL A 444 8.14 62.97 5.51
CA VAL A 444 9.36 62.72 6.30
C VAL A 444 8.98 62.12 7.65
N SER A 445 9.66 61.04 8.01
CA SER A 445 9.47 60.35 9.28
C SER A 445 10.81 59.97 9.88
N LEU A 446 10.95 60.16 11.20
CA LEU A 446 12.14 59.70 11.93
C LEU A 446 12.18 58.17 12.08
N ASP A 447 11.02 57.52 12.00
CA ASP A 447 10.88 56.06 12.02
C ASP A 447 10.66 55.52 10.60
N PRO A 448 11.26 54.37 10.23
CA PRO A 448 11.03 53.75 8.93
C PRO A 448 9.55 53.45 8.65
N VAL A 449 9.13 53.66 7.41
CA VAL A 449 7.74 53.53 6.97
C VAL A 449 7.57 52.24 6.18
N VAL A 450 6.43 51.56 6.36
CA VAL A 450 6.08 50.38 5.56
C VAL A 450 5.31 50.82 4.33
N LEU A 451 5.87 50.56 3.15
CA LEU A 451 5.20 50.72 1.86
C LEU A 451 4.64 49.37 1.42
N GLU A 452 3.36 49.35 1.04
CA GLU A 452 2.66 48.16 0.58
C GLU A 452 2.34 48.30 -0.92
N ILE A 453 2.75 47.30 -1.71
CA ILE A 453 2.54 47.27 -3.16
C ILE A 453 1.70 46.05 -3.50
N ASP A 454 0.51 46.28 -4.05
CA ASP A 454 -0.40 45.21 -4.45
C ASP A 454 0.11 44.49 -5.70
N ILE A 455 0.15 43.16 -5.61
CA ILE A 455 0.49 42.23 -6.67
C ILE A 455 -0.70 41.31 -6.93
N TRP A 456 -1.00 41.13 -8.21
CA TRP A 456 -2.10 40.32 -8.69
C TRP A 456 -1.57 39.11 -9.47
N ASN A 457 -2.29 37.99 -9.40
CA ASN A 457 -2.15 36.91 -10.39
C ASN A 457 -3.11 37.20 -11.54
N PHE A 458 -2.63 37.95 -12.53
CA PHE A 458 -3.47 38.55 -13.56
C PHE A 458 -4.30 37.52 -14.32
N GLY A 459 -5.61 37.78 -14.42
CA GLY A 459 -6.56 36.92 -15.14
C GLY A 459 -6.79 35.55 -14.48
N PHE A 460 -6.52 35.42 -13.18
CA PHE A 460 -6.70 34.17 -12.46
C PHE A 460 -8.15 33.65 -12.56
N ASP A 461 -8.26 32.36 -12.91
CA ASP A 461 -9.47 31.56 -12.80
C ASP A 461 -9.10 30.16 -12.28
N ALA A 462 -10.08 29.24 -12.23
CA ALA A 462 -9.85 27.87 -11.77
C ALA A 462 -8.87 27.05 -12.65
N LEU A 463 -8.53 27.52 -13.85
CA LEU A 463 -7.61 26.89 -14.81
C LEU A 463 -6.29 27.67 -14.92
N GLN A 464 -5.89 28.36 -13.86
CA GLN A 464 -4.59 29.03 -13.75
C GLN A 464 -3.88 28.57 -12.47
N SER A 465 -2.56 28.43 -12.56
CA SER A 465 -1.71 28.16 -11.42
C SER A 465 -1.71 29.36 -10.47
N ARG A 466 -1.67 29.10 -9.17
CA ARG A 466 -1.47 30.15 -8.17
C ARG A 466 -0.06 30.70 -8.25
N LEU A 467 0.06 31.99 -7.98
CA LEU A 467 1.32 32.70 -8.03
C LEU A 467 1.98 32.71 -6.65
N PHE A 468 3.27 32.42 -6.61
CA PHE A 468 4.11 32.60 -5.44
C PHE A 468 5.25 33.55 -5.81
N LEU A 469 5.37 34.68 -5.09
CA LEU A 469 6.55 35.51 -5.17
C LEU A 469 7.60 34.97 -4.21
N GLY A 470 8.80 34.76 -4.73
CA GLY A 470 9.99 34.40 -3.98
C GLY A 470 10.79 35.62 -3.54
N ASP A 471 12.03 35.36 -3.13
CA ASP A 471 12.93 36.37 -2.62
C ASP A 471 13.37 37.38 -3.68
N LEU A 472 13.86 38.52 -3.20
CA LEU A 472 14.50 39.55 -4.01
C LEU A 472 15.83 39.01 -4.56
N LEU A 473 16.05 39.13 -5.87
CA LEU A 473 17.24 38.59 -6.54
C LEU A 473 18.53 39.38 -6.26
N ALA A 474 18.42 40.61 -5.76
CA ALA A 474 19.53 41.46 -5.36
C ALA A 474 19.14 42.26 -4.11
N PRO A 475 20.06 42.58 -3.18
CA PRO A 475 19.74 43.38 -2.00
C PRO A 475 19.11 44.74 -2.37
N PRO A 476 18.15 45.24 -1.59
CA PRO A 476 17.57 46.56 -1.86
C PRO A 476 18.61 47.66 -1.63
N MET A 477 18.57 48.70 -2.44
CA MET A 477 19.36 49.92 -2.23
C MET A 477 18.57 50.97 -1.44
N PRO A 478 19.24 51.89 -0.71
CA PRO A 478 18.57 53.02 -0.07
C PRO A 478 17.67 53.79 -1.05
N PRO A 479 16.48 54.26 -0.63
CA PRO A 479 15.98 54.28 0.75
C PRO A 479 15.26 52.99 1.18
N VAL A 480 15.18 51.96 0.34
CA VAL A 480 14.57 50.68 0.74
C VAL A 480 15.57 49.91 1.61
N LEU A 481 15.19 49.65 2.86
CA LEU A 481 16.03 48.97 3.85
C LEU A 481 15.88 47.45 3.77
N GLU A 482 14.64 46.97 3.65
CA GLU A 482 14.31 45.55 3.74
C GLU A 482 12.99 45.23 3.02
N VAL A 483 12.89 44.02 2.46
CA VAL A 483 11.61 43.43 2.06
C VAL A 483 11.08 42.61 3.23
N LEU A 484 10.05 43.12 3.92
CA LEU A 484 9.48 42.49 5.10
C LEU A 484 8.65 41.25 4.74
N GLN A 485 7.96 41.30 3.60
CA GLN A 485 7.06 40.24 3.16
C GLN A 485 6.86 40.29 1.65
N VAL A 486 6.71 39.11 1.06
CA VAL A 486 6.23 38.93 -0.31
C VAL A 486 4.96 38.08 -0.30
N PRO A 487 4.03 38.29 -1.25
CA PRO A 487 2.80 37.53 -1.29
C PRO A 487 3.03 36.12 -1.83
N ASN A 488 2.30 35.15 -1.27
CA ASN A 488 2.37 33.75 -1.64
C ASN A 488 0.97 33.19 -1.87
N ASN A 489 0.86 32.16 -2.70
CA ASN A 489 -0.38 31.43 -2.96
C ASN A 489 -1.52 32.30 -3.55
N LEU A 490 -1.17 33.31 -4.35
CA LEU A 490 -2.10 34.28 -4.92
C LEU A 490 -3.03 33.67 -5.97
N GLY A 491 -4.33 33.83 -5.72
CA GLY A 491 -5.43 33.46 -6.62
C GLY A 491 -6.08 34.69 -7.24
N SER A 492 -7.39 34.87 -7.03
CA SER A 492 -8.16 36.02 -7.55
C SER A 492 -7.97 37.31 -6.75
N GLU A 493 -7.54 37.21 -5.50
CA GLU A 493 -7.26 38.38 -4.65
C GLU A 493 -5.80 38.83 -4.81
N SER A 494 -5.56 40.13 -4.62
CA SER A 494 -4.20 40.65 -4.53
C SER A 494 -3.50 40.18 -3.26
N GLY A 495 -2.18 40.26 -3.26
CA GLY A 495 -1.41 40.32 -2.03
C GLY A 495 -0.26 41.29 -2.15
N GLN A 496 0.31 41.65 -1.01
CA GLN A 496 1.19 42.80 -0.92
C GLN A 496 2.65 42.40 -0.78
N ILE A 497 3.51 43.09 -1.52
CA ILE A 497 4.92 43.23 -1.16
C ILE A 497 4.99 44.32 -0.10
N ARG A 498 5.61 44.04 1.04
CA ARG A 498 5.78 45.01 2.14
C ARG A 498 7.24 45.39 2.24
N LEU A 499 7.54 46.65 1.99
CA LEU A 499 8.89 47.20 2.00
C LEU A 499 9.07 48.09 3.22
N LEU A 500 10.17 47.93 3.94
CA LEU A 500 10.60 48.87 4.96
C LEU A 500 11.46 49.95 4.29
N VAL A 501 11.03 51.20 4.38
CA VAL A 501 11.64 52.34 3.69
C VAL A 501 12.11 53.36 4.72
N ASP A 502 13.34 53.85 4.54
CA ASP A 502 13.87 55.00 5.27
C ASP A 502 13.28 56.28 4.69
N ALA A 503 12.35 56.90 5.42
CA ALA A 503 11.75 58.18 5.06
C ALA A 503 12.36 59.36 5.86
N SER A 504 13.57 59.19 6.43
CA SER A 504 14.20 60.23 7.26
C SER A 504 14.85 61.36 6.46
N GLN A 505 15.10 61.16 5.16
CA GLN A 505 15.69 62.17 4.28
C GLN A 505 14.71 62.56 3.16
N PRO A 506 14.42 63.87 2.99
CA PRO A 506 13.62 64.34 1.86
C PRO A 506 14.37 64.11 0.54
N GLY A 507 13.62 63.89 -0.53
CA GLY A 507 14.17 63.77 -1.88
C GLY A 507 13.45 62.77 -2.77
N GLU A 508 13.92 62.68 -4.01
CA GLU A 508 13.45 61.72 -5.01
C GLU A 508 14.43 60.56 -5.14
N PHE A 509 13.90 59.33 -5.06
CA PHE A 509 14.68 58.10 -5.11
C PHE A 509 14.09 57.15 -6.15
N THR A 510 14.97 56.43 -6.86
CA THR A 510 14.56 55.39 -7.80
C THR A 510 15.27 54.08 -7.46
N ASN A 511 14.52 53.00 -7.26
CA ASN A 511 15.07 51.70 -6.92
C ASN A 511 14.48 50.58 -7.78
N GLY A 512 15.34 49.76 -8.38
CA GLY A 512 14.93 48.58 -9.15
C GLY A 512 14.85 47.35 -8.26
N LEU A 513 13.65 46.79 -8.10
CA LEU A 513 13.41 45.58 -7.33
C LEU A 513 13.02 44.45 -8.28
N VAL A 514 13.71 43.31 -8.19
CA VAL A 514 13.43 42.13 -9.02
C VAL A 514 13.19 40.93 -8.14
N PHE A 515 11.99 40.38 -8.22
CA PHE A 515 11.53 39.22 -7.44
C PHE A 515 11.53 37.98 -8.33
N GLN A 516 11.85 36.83 -7.76
CA GLN A 516 11.53 35.56 -8.40
C GLN A 516 10.02 35.30 -8.30
N THR A 517 9.43 34.69 -9.31
CA THR A 517 8.04 34.22 -9.27
C THR A 517 7.98 32.77 -9.67
N ARG A 518 7.10 32.00 -9.06
CA ARG A 518 6.91 30.59 -9.40
C ARG A 518 5.42 30.23 -9.41
N ASP A 519 5.10 29.21 -10.21
CA ASP A 519 3.80 28.56 -10.19
C ASP A 519 3.61 27.73 -8.90
N GLU A 520 2.41 27.16 -8.70
CA GLU A 520 2.17 26.05 -7.77
C GLU A 520 3.21 24.92 -7.97
N ASP A 521 3.57 24.27 -6.86
CA ASP A 521 4.44 23.09 -6.86
C ASP A 521 3.68 21.86 -7.37
N ILE A 522 3.45 21.85 -8.69
CA ILE A 522 2.80 20.80 -9.45
C ILE A 522 3.62 20.50 -10.71
N PRO A 523 3.45 19.33 -11.35
CA PRO A 523 4.20 18.99 -12.57
C PRO A 523 4.15 20.10 -13.63
N GLY A 524 5.31 20.44 -14.17
CA GLY A 524 5.45 21.50 -15.16
C GLY A 524 5.61 22.91 -14.59
N GLN A 525 5.71 23.06 -13.27
CA GLN A 525 6.01 24.33 -12.61
C GLN A 525 7.10 25.09 -13.35
N THR A 526 6.84 26.37 -13.61
CA THR A 526 7.82 27.30 -14.15
C THR A 526 8.20 28.36 -13.13
N GLU A 527 9.39 28.91 -13.32
CA GLU A 527 9.87 30.07 -12.61
C GLU A 527 10.08 31.22 -13.60
N SER A 528 9.82 32.44 -13.14
CA SER A 528 10.02 33.66 -13.90
C SER A 528 10.52 34.77 -12.97
N VAL A 529 10.64 35.98 -13.50
CA VAL A 529 11.04 37.16 -12.75
C VAL A 529 10.02 38.28 -12.89
N PHE A 530 9.82 39.02 -11.82
CA PHE A 530 8.93 40.17 -11.77
C PHE A 530 9.71 41.39 -11.29
N GLY A 531 9.90 42.36 -12.19
CA GLY A 531 10.70 43.55 -11.93
C GLY A 531 9.83 44.80 -11.80
N LEU A 532 10.06 45.60 -10.77
CA LEU A 532 9.43 46.91 -10.62
C LEU A 532 10.48 47.99 -10.32
N SER A 533 10.21 49.20 -10.82
CA SER A 533 10.98 50.40 -10.52
C SER A 533 10.17 51.25 -9.54
N LEU A 534 10.62 51.32 -8.29
CA LEU A 534 10.00 52.16 -7.27
C LEU A 534 10.54 53.59 -7.41
N GLU A 535 9.66 54.53 -7.74
CA GLU A 535 9.92 55.97 -7.71
C GLU A 535 9.32 56.54 -6.42
N LEU A 536 10.16 56.90 -5.48
CA LEU A 536 9.76 57.39 -4.17
C LEU A 536 10.06 58.87 -4.04
N THR A 537 9.03 59.66 -3.72
CA THR A 537 9.19 61.05 -3.29
C THR A 537 8.96 61.10 -1.79
N VAL A 538 10.00 61.39 -1.01
CA VAL A 538 9.84 61.73 0.40
C VAL A 538 9.70 63.24 0.47
N GLY A 539 8.54 63.71 0.93
CA GLY A 539 8.24 65.13 1.12
C GLY A 539 9.21 65.77 2.09
N SER A 540 9.01 67.04 2.42
CA SER A 540 9.90 67.80 3.29
C SER A 540 9.17 68.23 4.55
N THR A 541 9.79 68.07 5.72
CA THR A 541 9.28 68.62 6.99
C THR A 541 9.46 70.14 7.11
N VAL A 542 10.07 70.77 6.10
CA VAL A 542 10.38 72.19 6.19
C VAL A 542 9.10 72.96 5.91
N VAL A 543 8.51 73.52 6.95
CA VAL A 543 7.35 74.40 6.83
C VAL A 543 7.69 75.49 5.80
N GLY A 544 6.85 75.63 4.78
CA GLY A 544 7.08 76.55 3.68
C GLY A 544 7.83 75.99 2.47
N ASP A 545 8.28 74.74 2.47
CA ASP A 545 8.82 74.09 1.27
C ASP A 545 7.67 73.41 0.52
N PHE A 546 7.08 74.15 -0.41
CA PHE A 546 5.87 73.73 -1.12
C PHE A 546 6.19 72.88 -2.36
N ASN A 547 7.42 72.89 -2.83
CA ASN A 547 7.85 72.08 -3.98
C ASN A 547 8.49 70.74 -3.55
N GLY A 548 8.82 70.58 -2.26
CA GLY A 548 9.34 69.35 -1.68
C GLY A 548 10.82 69.08 -1.97
N ASP A 549 11.60 70.07 -2.42
CA ASP A 549 13.03 69.93 -2.73
C ASP A 549 13.95 69.93 -1.49
N GLY A 550 13.36 70.08 -0.30
CA GLY A 550 14.04 70.08 0.99
C GLY A 550 14.56 71.45 1.42
N LEU A 551 14.34 72.51 0.64
CA LEU A 551 14.80 73.87 0.92
C LEU A 551 13.67 74.87 0.70
N VAL A 552 13.32 75.66 1.72
CA VAL A 552 12.48 76.85 1.49
C VAL A 552 13.30 77.85 0.71
N ASN A 553 12.95 78.08 -0.55
CA ASN A 553 13.68 78.98 -1.42
C ASN A 553 12.72 79.81 -2.29
N PHE A 554 13.27 80.51 -3.28
CA PHE A 554 12.46 81.38 -4.14
C PHE A 554 11.37 80.62 -4.91
N ASN A 555 11.58 79.33 -5.20
CA ASN A 555 10.59 78.51 -5.89
C ASN A 555 9.35 78.28 -5.03
N ASP A 556 9.50 78.11 -3.71
CA ASP A 556 8.38 77.97 -2.78
C ASP A 556 7.63 79.29 -2.61
N LEU A 557 8.33 80.41 -2.62
CA LEU A 557 7.71 81.73 -2.66
C LEU A 557 6.84 81.91 -3.91
N LEU A 558 7.25 81.37 -5.06
CA LEU A 558 6.42 81.41 -6.28
C LEU A 558 5.15 80.56 -6.13
N ILE A 559 5.24 79.41 -5.47
CA ILE A 559 4.09 78.53 -5.22
C ILE A 559 3.10 79.21 -4.26
N LEU A 560 3.59 79.78 -3.15
CA LEU A 560 2.76 80.58 -2.23
C LEU A 560 2.06 81.73 -2.93
N LEU A 561 2.79 82.50 -3.75
CA LEU A 561 2.21 83.61 -4.53
C LEU A 561 1.19 83.14 -5.57
N SER A 562 1.29 81.91 -6.06
CA SER A 562 0.33 81.35 -7.02
C SER A 562 -1.01 80.96 -6.37
N GLY A 563 -1.01 80.69 -5.06
CA GLY A 563 -2.18 80.36 -4.24
C GLY A 563 -2.91 81.56 -3.61
N TRP A 564 -2.55 82.80 -3.96
CA TRP A 564 -3.01 84.01 -3.27
C TRP A 564 -4.53 84.18 -3.15
N GLY A 565 -5.03 84.38 -1.93
CA GLY A 565 -6.42 84.65 -1.59
C GLY A 565 -7.11 83.57 -0.73
N PRO A 566 -8.45 83.63 -0.60
CA PRO A 566 -9.18 82.79 0.34
C PRO A 566 -9.04 81.32 0.01
N CYS A 567 -8.55 80.54 0.97
CA CYS A 567 -8.15 79.17 0.73
C CYS A 567 -8.29 78.36 2.02
N SER A 568 -9.24 77.43 2.04
CA SER A 568 -9.51 76.61 3.23
C SER A 568 -8.69 75.33 3.20
N GLY A 569 -7.69 75.24 4.08
CA GLY A 569 -6.89 74.04 4.30
C GLY A 569 -5.81 73.76 3.25
N CYS A 570 -5.34 74.78 2.53
CA CYS A 570 -4.18 74.64 1.66
C CYS A 570 -2.87 74.80 2.42
N PRO A 571 -1.78 74.16 1.92
CA PRO A 571 -0.49 74.20 2.58
C PRO A 571 0.12 75.61 2.62
N GLU A 572 -0.24 76.50 1.69
CA GLU A 572 0.25 77.87 1.61
C GLU A 572 -0.31 78.83 2.69
N ASP A 573 -1.38 78.44 3.41
CA ASP A 573 -1.94 79.17 4.55
C ASP A 573 -1.20 78.76 5.84
N LEU A 574 -0.06 79.41 6.07
CA LEU A 574 0.88 79.06 7.13
C LEU A 574 0.43 79.54 8.52
N ASP A 575 -0.49 80.51 8.59
CA ASP A 575 -1.06 80.98 9.86
C ASP A 575 -2.44 80.38 10.20
N GLY A 576 -3.05 79.66 9.27
CA GLY A 576 -4.28 78.89 9.45
C GLY A 576 -5.55 79.75 9.49
N ASN A 577 -5.51 80.96 8.93
CA ASN A 577 -6.64 81.89 8.94
C ASN A 577 -7.65 81.65 7.79
N ASN A 578 -7.38 80.68 6.90
CA ASN A 578 -8.10 80.33 5.67
C ASN A 578 -7.97 81.37 4.52
N ASP A 579 -6.89 82.14 4.46
CA ASP A 579 -6.58 83.14 3.42
C ASP A 579 -5.06 83.22 3.20
N VAL A 580 -4.59 82.80 2.02
CA VAL A 580 -3.16 82.90 1.66
C VAL A 580 -2.85 84.34 1.31
N GLY A 581 -2.16 85.03 2.20
CA GLY A 581 -1.96 86.46 2.12
C GLY A 581 -0.57 86.92 2.55
N PHE A 582 -0.51 88.20 2.90
CA PHE A 582 0.74 88.85 3.28
C PHE A 582 1.36 88.26 4.55
N SER A 583 0.52 87.80 5.47
CA SER A 583 0.94 87.11 6.70
C SER A 583 1.72 85.84 6.38
N ASP A 584 1.26 85.06 5.41
CA ASP A 584 1.88 83.80 5.01
C ASP A 584 3.18 84.01 4.26
N ILE A 585 3.30 85.05 3.42
CA ILE A 585 4.61 85.47 2.87
C ILE A 585 5.59 85.75 4.00
N LEU A 586 5.18 86.53 5.01
CA LEU A 586 6.10 86.89 6.08
C LEU A 586 6.58 85.65 6.83
N ILE A 587 5.69 84.70 7.08
CA ILE A 587 6.04 83.42 7.71
C ILE A 587 6.99 82.64 6.79
N LEU A 588 6.69 82.53 5.50
CA LEU A 588 7.55 81.85 4.52
C LEU A 588 8.95 82.47 4.43
N LEU A 589 9.05 83.80 4.40
CA LEU A 589 10.34 84.51 4.37
C LEU A 589 11.16 84.30 5.64
N THR A 590 10.54 83.90 6.77
CA THR A 590 11.29 83.51 7.98
C THR A 590 11.86 82.10 7.91
N LEU A 591 11.43 81.32 6.91
CA LEU A 591 11.78 79.92 6.71
C LEU A 591 12.82 79.75 5.57
N LEU A 592 13.03 80.80 4.74
CA LEU A 592 14.05 80.93 3.67
C LEU A 592 15.51 80.82 4.12
#